data_AF-A0A534VKL2-F1
#
_entry.id   AF-A0A534VKL2-F1
#
_cell.length_a   1.000
_cell.length_b   1.000
_cell.length_c   1.000
_cell.angle_alpha   90.00
_cell.angle_beta   90.00
_cell.angle_gamma   90.00
#
_symmetry.space_group_name_H-M   'P 1'
#
loop_
_entity.id
_entity.type
_entity.pdbx_description
1 polymer ?
#
loop_
_entity_poly.entity_id
_entity_poly.type
_entity_poly.pdbx_seq_one_letter_code
_entity_poly.pdbx_strand_id
1 'polypeptide(L)'
;MSGPRLYVLVLVALLGLTALTILASYLDLGPFSAPVAFTIAATKAVLVMLFFMHLKDSHGVLWLAAIGGFFWLGILLVLTMSDVATRGVLPIPGK
;
A
#
# COMPACT_ATOMS: atom_id res chain seq x y z
N MET A 1 -3.90 24.73 -7.58
CA MET A 1 -2.43 24.95 -7.68
C MET A 1 -1.82 23.86 -8.56
N SER A 2 -1.88 24.03 -9.88
CA SER A 2 -1.45 23.01 -10.86
C SER A 2 -0.16 23.47 -11.53
N GLY A 3 0.86 23.73 -10.73
CA GLY A 3 2.18 24.10 -11.24
C GLY A 3 3.02 22.85 -11.51
N PRO A 4 3.78 22.76 -12.62
CA PRO A 4 4.66 21.62 -12.90
C PRO A 4 5.64 21.32 -11.76
N ARG A 5 6.00 22.35 -10.98
CA ARG A 5 6.85 22.24 -9.77
C ARG A 5 6.32 21.26 -8.73
N LEU A 6 5.00 21.18 -8.55
CA LEU A 6 4.40 20.32 -7.51
C LEU A 6 4.47 18.83 -7.92
N TYR A 7 4.21 18.53 -9.19
CA TYR A 7 4.38 17.16 -9.72
C TYR A 7 5.83 16.68 -9.64
N VAL A 8 6.80 17.57 -9.91
CA VAL A 8 8.23 17.23 -9.78
C VAL A 8 8.60 16.96 -8.32
N LEU A 9 8.11 17.74 -7.37
CA LEU A 9 8.32 17.49 -5.94
C LEU A 9 7.75 16.13 -5.50
N VAL A 10 6.52 15.80 -5.93
CA VAL A 10 5.90 14.52 -5.62
C VAL A 10 6.66 13.37 -6.27
N LEU A 11 7.13 13.55 -7.51
CA LEU A 11 7.95 12.56 -8.20
C LEU A 11 9.25 12.28 -7.44
N VAL A 12 9.95 13.31 -6.99
CA VAL A 12 11.16 13.15 -6.16
C VAL A 12 10.84 12.44 -4.85
N ALA A 13 9.73 12.77 -4.20
CA ALA A 13 9.29 12.08 -3.00
C ALA A 13 9.02 10.57 -3.27
N LEU A 14 8.34 10.23 -4.37
CA LEU A 14 8.10 8.84 -4.76
C LEU A 14 9.38 8.07 -5.08
N LEU A 15 10.35 8.71 -5.73
CA LEU A 15 11.66 8.13 -5.98
C LEU A 15 12.42 7.89 -4.67
N GLY A 16 12.37 8.84 -3.73
CA GLY A 16 12.92 8.68 -2.39
C GLY A 16 12.28 7.52 -1.62
N LEU A 17 10.95 7.40 -1.63
CA LEU A 17 10.26 6.25 -1.04
C LEU A 17 10.67 4.93 -1.70
N THR A 18 10.85 4.92 -3.02
CA THR A 18 11.27 3.71 -3.74
C THR A 18 12.70 3.30 -3.37
N ALA A 19 13.62 4.27 -3.26
CA ALA A 19 14.96 4.02 -2.75
C ALA A 19 14.91 3.49 -1.31
N LEU A 20 14.04 4.03 -0.46
CA LEU A 20 13.83 3.53 0.90
C LEU A 20 13.32 2.08 0.92
N THR A 21 12.39 1.71 0.02
CA THR A 21 11.95 0.30 -0.11
C THR A 21 13.10 -0.63 -0.50
N ILE A 22 13.95 -0.20 -1.44
CA ILE A 22 15.13 -0.97 -1.85
C ILE A 22 16.08 -1.15 -0.67
N LEU A 23 16.39 -0.07 0.05
CA LEU A 23 17.26 -0.14 1.24
C LEU A 23 16.66 -1.04 2.33
N ALA A 24 15.36 -0.92 2.60
CA ALA A 24 14.66 -1.76 3.55
C ALA A 24 14.69 -3.24 3.15
N SER A 25 14.74 -3.56 1.85
CA SER A 25 14.85 -4.95 1.39
C SER A 25 16.21 -5.59 1.65
N TYR A 26 17.26 -4.79 1.83
CA TYR A 26 18.59 -5.28 2.21
C TYR A 26 18.78 -5.39 3.73
N LEU A 27 17.89 -4.78 4.52
CA LEU A 27 17.90 -4.87 5.97
C LEU A 27 17.02 -6.05 6.39
N ASP A 28 17.61 -7.06 7.02
CA ASP A 28 16.83 -8.16 7.59
C ASP A 28 16.16 -7.68 8.89
N LEU A 29 14.96 -7.13 8.75
CA LEU A 29 14.13 -6.64 9.86
C LEU A 29 13.34 -7.77 10.52
N GLY A 30 13.56 -9.02 10.10
CA GLY A 30 12.86 -10.20 10.61
C GLY A 30 11.34 -10.04 10.50
N PRO A 31 10.57 -10.25 11.59
CA PRO A 31 9.11 -10.12 11.59
C PRO A 31 8.58 -8.74 11.17
N PHE A 32 9.38 -7.68 11.32
CA PHE A 32 8.98 -6.32 10.98
C PHE A 32 9.14 -5.97 9.50
N SER A 33 9.78 -6.84 8.71
CA SER A 33 10.02 -6.61 7.27
C SER A 33 8.71 -6.37 6.50
N ALA A 34 7.70 -7.20 6.75
CA ALA A 34 6.40 -7.08 6.07
C ALA A 34 5.63 -5.80 6.50
N PRO A 35 5.41 -5.51 7.80
CA PRO A 35 4.79 -4.25 8.23
C PRO A 35 5.50 -3.00 7.69
N VAL A 36 6.83 -2.98 7.69
CA VAL A 36 7.62 -1.84 7.16
C VAL A 36 7.44 -1.70 5.65
N ALA A 37 7.52 -2.80 4.90
CA ALA A 37 7.27 -2.75 3.46
C ALA A 37 5.86 -2.25 3.12
N PHE A 38 4.84 -2.72 3.84
CA PHE A 38 3.44 -2.30 3.61
C PHE A 38 3.19 -0.84 3.97
N THR A 39 3.79 -0.32 5.04
CA THR A 39 3.65 1.10 5.40
C THR A 39 4.26 2.00 4.33
N ILE A 40 5.47 1.70 3.83
CA ILE A 40 6.10 2.45 2.74
C ILE A 40 5.26 2.37 1.47
N ALA A 41 4.75 1.18 1.12
CA ALA A 41 3.88 0.99 -0.03
C ALA A 41 2.57 1.79 0.08
N ALA A 42 1.94 1.83 1.26
CA ALA A 42 0.72 2.59 1.51
C ALA A 42 0.97 4.11 1.36
N THR A 43 2.06 4.63 1.94
CA THR A 43 2.42 6.05 1.78
C THR A 43 2.63 6.41 0.31
N LYS A 44 3.32 5.54 -0.46
CA LYS A 44 3.52 5.72 -1.90
C LYS A 44 2.18 5.76 -2.64
N ALA A 45 1.28 4.83 -2.34
CA ALA A 45 -0.04 4.77 -2.97
C ALA A 45 -0.87 6.03 -2.69
N VAL A 46 -0.86 6.54 -1.46
CA VAL A 46 -1.57 7.78 -1.08
C VAL A 46 -1.05 8.99 -1.87
N LEU A 47 0.27 9.15 -1.99
CA LEU A 47 0.87 10.23 -2.78
C LEU A 47 0.44 10.14 -4.27
N VAL A 48 0.44 8.94 -4.84
CA VAL A 48 0.01 8.72 -6.22
C VAL A 48 -1.48 9.07 -6.40
N MET A 49 -2.35 8.60 -5.50
CA MET A 49 -3.77 8.89 -5.54
C MET A 49 -4.05 10.39 -5.47
N LEU A 50 -3.48 11.08 -4.48
CA LEU A 50 -3.77 12.49 -4.27
C LEU A 50 -3.30 13.39 -5.43
N PHE A 51 -2.12 13.12 -6.00
CA PHE A 51 -1.48 14.02 -6.95
C PHE A 51 -1.54 13.56 -8.41
N PHE A 52 -1.24 12.29 -8.70
CA PHE A 52 -1.20 11.80 -10.08
C PHE A 52 -2.58 11.36 -10.59
N MET A 53 -3.42 10.78 -9.72
CA MET A 53 -4.81 10.48 -10.06
C MET A 53 -5.75 11.68 -9.93
N HIS A 54 -5.21 12.86 -9.59
CA HIS A 54 -5.97 14.09 -9.38
C HIS A 54 -7.13 13.91 -8.37
N LEU A 55 -6.97 12.99 -7.41
CA LEU A 55 -8.01 12.68 -6.43
C LEU A 55 -8.29 13.86 -5.49
N LYS A 56 -7.30 14.76 -5.33
CA LYS A 56 -7.44 15.99 -4.56
C LYS A 56 -8.37 17.04 -5.20
N ASP A 57 -8.49 17.04 -6.53
CA ASP A 57 -9.24 18.05 -7.29
C ASP A 57 -10.57 17.49 -7.84
N SER A 58 -10.87 16.22 -7.58
CA SER A 58 -12.03 15.52 -8.14
C SER A 58 -13.22 15.48 -7.17
N HIS A 59 -14.41 15.35 -7.76
CA HIS A 59 -15.69 15.30 -7.05
C HIS A 59 -15.78 14.05 -6.14
N GLY A 60 -16.58 14.13 -5.08
CA GLY A 60 -16.65 13.11 -4.01
C GLY A 60 -16.93 11.67 -4.44
N VAL A 61 -17.52 11.43 -5.62
CA VAL A 61 -17.75 10.08 -6.16
C VAL A 61 -16.44 9.33 -6.39
N LEU A 62 -15.38 9.99 -6.87
CA LEU A 62 -14.07 9.35 -7.06
C LEU A 62 -13.44 8.95 -5.72
N TRP A 63 -13.64 9.76 -4.69
CA TRP A 63 -13.20 9.46 -3.33
C TRP A 63 -13.93 8.24 -2.74
N LEU A 64 -15.25 8.15 -2.95
CA LEU A 64 -16.04 6.99 -2.55
C LEU A 64 -15.59 5.72 -3.28
N ALA A 65 -15.30 5.81 -4.58
CA ALA A 65 -14.79 4.68 -5.36
C ALA A 65 -13.40 4.25 -4.86
N ALA A 66 -12.49 5.19 -4.58
CA ALA A 66 -11.17 4.89 -4.05
C ALA A 66 -11.23 4.21 -2.67
N ILE A 67 -12.01 4.78 -1.75
CA ILE A 67 -12.23 4.19 -0.42
C ILE A 67 -12.89 2.81 -0.55
N GLY A 68 -13.92 2.68 -1.39
CA GLY A 68 -14.61 1.42 -1.62
C GLY A 68 -13.68 0.33 -2.17
N GLY A 69 -12.82 0.68 -3.12
CA GLY A 69 -11.80 -0.23 -3.66
C GLY A 69 -10.77 -0.66 -2.61
N PHE A 70 -10.24 0.28 -1.82
CA PHE A 70 -9.30 -0.04 -0.73
C PHE A 70 -9.95 -0.83 0.40
N PHE A 71 -11.20 -0.54 0.73
CA PHE A 71 -11.98 -1.29 1.71
C PHE A 71 -12.19 -2.73 1.25
N TRP A 72 -12.58 -2.92 -0.02
CA TRP A 72 -12.71 -4.25 -0.62
C TRP A 72 -11.39 -5.02 -0.63
N LEU A 73 -10.29 -4.36 -1.03
CA LEU A 73 -8.96 -4.96 -1.00
C LEU A 73 -8.53 -5.33 0.43
N GLY A 74 -8.85 -4.50 1.42
CA GLY A 74 -8.62 -4.78 2.83
C GLY A 74 -9.34 -6.05 3.30
N ILE A 75 -10.61 -6.23 2.91
CA ILE A 75 -11.37 -7.46 3.18
C ILE A 75 -10.63 -8.67 2.59
N LEU A 76 -10.25 -8.62 1.32
CA LEU A 76 -9.56 -9.73 0.66
C LEU A 76 -8.24 -10.09 1.34
N LEU A 77 -7.44 -9.10 1.73
CA LEU A 77 -6.19 -9.32 2.45
C LEU A 77 -6.42 -9.96 3.82
N VAL A 78 -7.34 -9.41 4.63
CA VAL A 78 -7.61 -9.94 5.98
C VAL A 78 -8.14 -11.37 5.92
N LEU A 79 -9.06 -11.67 4.99
CA LEU A 79 -9.60 -13.02 4.82
C LEU A 79 -8.50 -13.99 4.37
N THR A 80 -7.64 -13.59 3.43
CA THR A 80 -6.54 -14.44 2.95
C THR A 80 -5.52 -14.73 4.06
N MET A 81 -5.13 -13.72 4.83
CA MET A 81 -4.20 -13.91 5.95
C MET A 81 -4.82 -14.79 7.05
N SER A 82 -6.10 -14.61 7.34
CA SER A 82 -6.84 -15.43 8.33
C SER A 82 -6.93 -16.89 7.89
N ASP A 83 -7.16 -17.14 6.60
CA ASP A 83 -7.15 -18.49 6.02
C ASP A 83 -5.77 -19.14 6.15
N VAL A 84 -4.70 -18.46 5.71
CA VAL A 84 -3.32 -18.96 5.82
C VAL A 84 -2.95 -19.27 7.26
N ALA A 85 -3.30 -18.40 8.21
CA ALA A 85 -3.00 -18.60 9.63
C ALA A 85 -3.73 -19.82 10.23
N THR A 86 -4.94 -20.15 9.75
CA THR A 86 -5.79 -21.20 10.34
C THR A 86 -5.63 -22.56 9.65
N ARG A 87 -5.07 -22.62 8.43
CA ARG A 87 -4.94 -23.85 7.61
C ARG A 87 -4.18 -25.01 8.27
N GLY A 88 -3.27 -24.72 9.19
CA GLY A 88 -2.48 -25.71 9.92
C GLY A 88 -3.11 -26.24 11.21
N VAL A 89 -4.26 -25.69 11.63
CA VAL A 89 -4.85 -25.96 12.95
C VAL A 89 -5.58 -27.31 13.02
N LEU A 90 -6.09 -27.81 11.90
CA LEU A 90 -6.79 -29.09 11.86
C LEU A 90 -5.79 -30.27 11.80
N PRO A 91 -5.86 -31.25 12.72
CA PRO A 91 -5.07 -32.47 12.66
C PRO A 91 -5.66 -33.39 11.59
N ILE A 92 -5.34 -33.12 10.33
CA ILE A 92 -5.65 -33.98 9.19
C ILE A 92 -4.36 -34.72 8.84
N PRO A 93 -4.25 -36.03 9.15
CA PRO A 93 -3.12 -36.84 8.71
C PRO A 93 -3.12 -36.91 7.18
N GLY A 94 -1.99 -36.57 6.55
CA GLY A 94 -1.84 -36.56 5.08
C GLY A 94 -1.77 -35.17 4.44
N LYS A 95 -1.31 -34.15 5.16
CA LYS A 95 -0.59 -33.03 4.55
C LYS A 95 0.91 -33.26 4.66
#